data_AF-A0A6V7IN39-F1
#
_entry.id   AF-A0A6V7IN39-F1
#
_cell.length_a   1.000
_cell.length_b   1.000
_cell.length_c   1.000
_cell.angle_alpha   90.00
_cell.angle_beta   90.00
_cell.angle_gamma   90.00
#
_symmetry.space_group_name_H-M   'P 1'
#
loop_
_entity.id
_entity.type
_entity.pdbx_description
1 polymer ?
#
loop_
_entity_poly.entity_id
_entity_poly.type
_entity_poly.pdbx_seq_one_letter_code
_entity_poly.pdbx_strand_id
1 'polypeptide(L)' 'NYLWINHGWMGKKVKYKEEKFKITAIDGGWSKWSPWSICGKDCTHTKTRTCDEPAPSYGGRHCSGKDTIVTNCTGGLCEN' A
#
# COMPACT_ATOMS: atom_id res chain seq x y z
N ASN A 1 5.97 -7.18 66.22
CA ASN A 1 6.76 -8.42 66.12
C ASN A 1 6.70 -8.90 64.67
N TYR A 2 7.70 -8.53 63.86
CA TYR A 2 7.73 -8.80 62.42
C TYR A 2 8.53 -10.08 62.15
N LEU A 3 7.97 -11.02 61.39
CA LEU A 3 8.67 -12.23 60.96
C LEU A 3 9.12 -12.07 59.50
N TRP A 4 10.43 -12.03 59.27
CA TRP A 4 11.03 -12.07 57.94
C TRP A 4 11.00 -13.50 57.41
N ILE A 5 10.34 -13.73 56.26
CA ILE A 5 10.40 -15.01 55.54
C ILE A 5 10.90 -14.73 54.13
N ASN A 6 11.92 -15.48 53.73
CA ASN A 6 12.77 -15.32 52.55
C ASN A 6 12.04 -15.48 51.20
N HIS A 7 11.19 -14.56 50.74
CA HIS A 7 10.97 -14.27 49.31
C HIS A 7 10.18 -12.95 49.19
N GLY A 8 10.82 -11.92 48.62
CA GLY A 8 10.31 -10.56 48.57
C GLY A 8 9.00 -10.33 47.81
N TRP A 9 8.51 -9.09 47.95
CA TRP A 9 7.43 -8.39 47.25
C TRP A 9 6.51 -9.20 46.33
N MET A 10 5.25 -9.36 46.74
CA MET A 10 4.14 -9.71 45.87
C MET A 10 3.86 -8.54 44.90
N GLY A 11 4.59 -8.51 43.78
CA GLY A 11 4.21 -7.71 42.62
C GLY A 11 2.88 -8.23 42.07
N LYS A 12 1.85 -7.36 42.02
CA LYS A 12 0.60 -7.67 41.32
C LYS A 12 0.94 -8.03 39.87
N LYS A 13 0.72 -9.28 39.47
CA LYS A 13 0.79 -9.68 38.06
C LYS A 13 -0.35 -8.96 37.33
N VAL A 14 -0.03 -7.84 36.69
CA VAL A 14 -0.94 -7.21 35.72
C VAL A 14 -1.08 -8.23 34.59
N LYS A 15 -2.24 -8.90 34.53
CA LYS A 15 -2.59 -9.75 33.39
C LYS A 15 -2.87 -8.82 32.22
N TYR A 16 -1.85 -8.53 31.43
CA TYR A 16 -2.06 -7.98 30.10
C TYR A 16 -2.82 -9.05 29.31
N LYS A 17 -4.08 -8.77 29.01
CA LYS A 17 -4.84 -9.57 28.06
C LYS A 17 -4.14 -9.32 26.73
N GLU A 18 -3.47 -10.34 26.20
CA GLU A 18 -2.89 -10.28 24.86
C GLU A 18 -4.05 -10.20 23.86
N GLU A 19 -4.56 -8.99 23.66
CA GLU A 19 -5.47 -8.70 22.59
C GLU A 19 -4.63 -8.72 21.32
N LYS A 20 -4.52 -9.92 20.76
CA LYS A 20 -3.81 -10.24 19.52
C LYS A 20 -4.37 -9.34 18.42
N PHE A 21 -3.74 -8.20 18.21
CA PHE A 21 -4.08 -7.30 17.12
C PHE A 21 -3.79 -8.03 15.82
N LYS A 22 -4.83 -8.62 15.22
CA LYS A 22 -4.72 -9.31 13.93
C LYS A 22 -4.51 -8.24 12.88
N ILE A 23 -3.24 -7.95 12.61
CA ILE A 23 -2.85 -7.10 11.49
C ILE A 23 -3.26 -7.84 10.20
N THR A 24 -4.25 -7.30 9.49
CA THR A 24 -4.64 -7.78 8.16
C THR A 24 -3.81 -7.09 7.10
N ALA A 25 -3.23 -7.88 6.20
CA ALA A 25 -2.63 -7.38 4.97
C ALA A 25 -3.66 -6.57 4.17
N ILE A 26 -3.26 -5.40 3.70
CA ILE A 26 -4.04 -4.56 2.80
C ILE A 26 -3.34 -4.62 1.46
N ASP A 27 -3.93 -5.32 0.49
CA ASP A 27 -3.43 -5.33 -0.87
C ASP A 27 -3.61 -3.93 -1.51
N GLY A 28 -2.64 -3.54 -2.33
CA GLY A 28 -2.64 -2.25 -3.02
C GLY A 28 -3.74 -2.18 -4.09
N GLY A 29 -4.40 -1.03 -4.18
CA GLY A 29 -5.38 -0.72 -5.20
C GLY A 29 -4.87 0.35 -6.17
N TRP A 30 -5.22 0.17 -7.44
CA TRP A 30 -4.93 1.16 -8.46
C TRP A 30 -5.82 2.39 -8.27
N SER A 31 -5.21 3.57 -8.30
CA SER A 31 -5.92 4.83 -8.47
C SER A 31 -6.53 4.92 -9.85
N LYS A 32 -7.46 5.88 -10.01
CA LYS A 32 -7.99 6.21 -11.32
C LYS A 32 -6.86 6.63 -12.24
N TRP A 33 -6.96 6.24 -13.51
CA TRP A 33 -6.05 6.74 -14.54
C TRP A 33 -6.10 8.26 -14.61
N SER A 34 -4.92 8.87 -14.76
CA SER A 34 -4.80 10.27 -15.15
C SER A 34 -5.49 10.50 -16.50
N PRO A 35 -5.88 11.74 -16.81
CA PRO A 35 -6.15 12.13 -18.17
C PRO A 35 -4.97 11.78 -19.09
N TRP A 36 -5.26 11.54 -20.37
CA TRP A 36 -4.21 11.42 -21.38
C TRP A 36 -3.43 12.72 -21.48
N SER A 37 -2.12 12.62 -21.66
CA SER A 37 -1.29 13.75 -22.02
C SER A 37 -1.72 14.32 -23.37
N ILE A 38 -1.28 15.55 -23.65
CA ILE A 38 -1.34 16.10 -25.00
C ILE A 38 -0.53 15.19 -25.92
N CYS A 39 -0.97 15.05 -27.16
CA CYS A 39 -0.25 14.25 -28.13
C CYS A 39 1.13 14.85 -28.43
N GLY A 40 2.17 14.02 -28.30
CA GLY A 40 3.54 14.36 -28.61
C GLY A 40 3.81 14.45 -30.10
N LYS A 41 5.01 14.92 -30.47
CA LYS A 41 5.46 15.00 -31.87
C LYS A 41 5.65 13.63 -32.52
N ASP A 42 5.93 12.63 -31.70
CA ASP A 42 5.98 11.20 -32.02
C ASP A 42 4.58 10.58 -32.11
N CYS A 43 3.54 11.41 -32.05
CA CYS A 43 2.13 11.02 -32.12
C CYS A 43 1.68 10.03 -31.06
N THR A 44 2.40 9.98 -29.93
CA THR A 44 1.99 9.21 -28.76
C THR A 44 1.41 10.12 -27.69
N HIS A 45 0.51 9.56 -26.89
CA HIS A 45 0.09 10.15 -25.63
C HIS A 45 0.23 9.14 -24.50
N THR A 46 0.34 9.65 -23.29
CA THR A 46 0.61 8.84 -22.11
C THR A 46 -0.42 9.11 -21.04
N LYS A 47 -0.82 8.07 -20.32
CA LYS A 47 -1.55 8.21 -19.06
C LYS A 47 -0.93 7.34 -17.99
N THR A 48 -1.06 7.75 -16.74
CA THR A 48 -0.46 7.11 -15.59
C THR A 48 -1.50 6.82 -14.51
N ARG A 49 -1.21 5.86 -13.65
CA ARG A 49 -1.96 5.57 -12.41
C ARG A 49 -0.97 5.16 -11.33
N THR A 50 -1.41 5.21 -10.08
CA THR A 50 -0.61 4.92 -8.90
C THR A 50 -1.23 3.80 -8.09
N CYS A 51 -0.43 3.04 -7.34
CA CYS A 51 -0.91 1.94 -6.51
C CYS A 51 -1.05 2.38 -5.05
N ASP A 52 -1.94 3.34 -4.82
CA ASP A 52 -2.12 4.03 -3.54
C ASP A 52 -3.60 4.19 -3.14
N GLU A 53 -4.54 3.63 -3.90
CA GLU A 53 -5.99 3.71 -3.63
C GLU A 53 -6.60 2.30 -3.42
N PRO A 54 -6.31 1.59 -2.32
CA PRO A 54 -5.46 1.99 -1.17
C PRO A 54 -3.98 1.61 -1.33
N ALA A 55 -3.09 2.19 -0.52
CA ALA A 55 -1.68 1.82 -0.49
C ALA A 55 -1.46 0.45 0.19
N PRO A 56 -0.61 -0.42 -0.39
CA PRO A 56 -0.35 -1.74 0.18
C PRO A 56 0.28 -1.60 1.56
N SER A 57 -0.26 -2.32 2.54
CA SER A 57 0.17 -2.24 3.94
C SER A 57 0.22 -3.62 4.58
N TYR A 58 1.01 -3.74 5.65
CA TYR A 58 1.07 -4.95 6.48
C TYR A 58 1.40 -6.24 5.71
N GLY A 59 2.30 -6.14 4.72
CA GLY A 59 2.67 -7.27 3.85
C GLY A 59 1.66 -7.58 2.74
N GLY A 60 0.69 -6.70 2.50
CA GLY A 60 -0.19 -6.80 1.32
C GLY A 60 0.56 -6.61 0.01
N ARG A 61 -0.03 -7.12 -1.07
CA ARG A 61 0.59 -7.18 -2.39
C ARG A 61 0.54 -5.84 -3.10
N HIS A 62 1.60 -5.52 -3.84
CA HIS A 62 1.58 -4.38 -4.75
C HIS A 62 0.68 -4.67 -5.96
N CYS A 63 0.19 -3.61 -6.60
CA CYS A 63 -0.69 -3.73 -7.76
C CYS A 63 0.02 -4.41 -8.92
N SER A 64 -0.68 -5.33 -9.59
CA SER A 64 -0.16 -6.01 -10.78
C SER A 64 -0.56 -5.25 -12.06
N GLY A 65 0.38 -5.19 -13.01
CA GLY A 65 0.19 -4.54 -14.31
C GLY A 65 1.00 -3.24 -14.44
N LYS A 66 0.83 -2.56 -15.59
CA LYS A 66 1.54 -1.31 -15.88
C LYS A 66 0.89 -0.13 -15.14
N ASP A 67 1.73 0.74 -14.60
CA ASP A 67 1.41 2.05 -14.04
C ASP A 67 1.32 3.13 -15.13
N THR A 68 1.96 2.90 -16.28
CA THR A 68 2.00 3.82 -17.42
C THR A 68 1.54 3.13 -18.70
N ILE A 69 0.69 3.79 -19.48
CA ILE A 69 0.28 3.36 -20.82
C ILE A 69 0.63 4.46 -21.81
N VAL A 70 1.30 4.06 -22.89
CA VAL A 70 1.61 4.90 -24.05
C VAL A 70 0.86 4.35 -25.26
N THR A 71 0.13 5.20 -25.96
CA THR A 71 -0.67 4.81 -27.13
C THR A 71 -0.54 5.88 -28.22
N ASN A 72 -0.70 5.48 -29.49
CA ASN A 72 -0.77 6.43 -30.59
C ASN A 72 -2.09 7.23 -30.50
N CYS A 73 -1.98 8.55 -30.50
CA CYS A 73 -3.12 9.46 -30.33
C CYS A 73 -3.94 9.64 -31.63
N THR A 74 -3.33 9.36 -32.78
CA THR A 74 -3.91 9.58 -34.12
C THR A 74 -4.48 8.31 -34.74
N GLY A 75 -4.57 7.21 -34.00
CA GLY A 75 -5.08 5.93 -34.52
C GLY A 75 -4.19 5.30 -35.60
N GLY A 76 -2.90 5.65 -35.61
CA GLY A 76 -1.95 5.20 -36.63
C GLY A 76 -1.84 6.12 -37.84
N LEU A 77 -2.52 7.27 -37.86
CA LEU A 77 -2.43 8.25 -38.95
C LEU A 77 -1.13 9.06 -38.95
N CYS A 78 -0.30 8.90 -37.93
CA CYS A 78 1.08 9.37 -37.99
C CYS A 78 1.96 8.26 -38.52
N GLU A 79 2.17 8.32 -39.83
CA GLU A 79 3.29 7.65 -40.49
C GLU A 79 4.51 8.57 -40.38
N ASN A 80 5.64 7.99 -39.97
CA ASN A 80 6.93 8.70 -39.92
C ASN A 80 7.39 9.11 -41.31
#